data_AF-A0A528AQE2-F1
#
_entry.id   AF-A0A528AQE2-F1
#
_cell.length_a   1.000
_cell.length_b   1.000
_cell.length_c   1.000
_cell.angle_alpha   90.00
_cell.angle_beta   90.00
_cell.angle_gamma   90.00
#
_symmetry.space_group_name_H-M   'P 1'
#
loop_
_entity.id
_entity.type
_entity.pdbx_description
1 polymer ?
#
loop_
_entity_poly.entity_id
_entity_poly.type
_entity_poly.pdbx_seq_one_letter_code
_entity_poly.pdbx_strand_id
1 'polypeptide(L)'
;MADIGNDIERPLGQAVRPPRAARRISAGVVAATLLVLAVIGVSGAIALRERPFRKPEEVAVSTPKTTAVVEPAAPAKEPASKAEAASKTSRPKMGGPQIIHMPTEVDGGSPKAAIVIRDPSTIGQNLRIAHIPDRALVETGESGPLPVRAADGRRPFDVYARPWSGARGARVAIVIGGLAVSQTGTQSAIAKLPAEVTLGFAPQGNSIGRWMQAARQRGHEIVMQVPLEPFDYPNVNPGRNTLTVAATADENLKNLRWALSRTTNYTGVMNYMGARFSADAAAMGPLMDELGRRGLAYVDDGSSARSLAPDLALKNGVPFAAGDTSIDAVRDRGAILR
;
A
#
# COMPACT_ATOMS: atom_id res chain seq x y z
N MET A 1 -58.95 -3.67 73.70
CA MET A 1 -58.75 -3.34 75.13
C MET A 1 -57.25 -3.35 75.37
N ALA A 2 -56.68 -2.18 75.64
CA ALA A 2 -55.26 -2.01 75.88
C ALA A 2 -54.94 -2.46 77.32
N ASP A 3 -53.96 -3.35 77.46
CA ASP A 3 -53.41 -3.75 78.76
C ASP A 3 -52.29 -2.76 79.12
N ILE A 4 -52.70 -1.65 79.74
CA ILE A 4 -51.83 -0.59 80.25
C ILE A 4 -51.45 -1.00 81.68
N GLY A 5 -50.50 -1.94 81.81
CA GLY A 5 -50.23 -2.57 83.10
C GLY A 5 -48.77 -2.54 83.58
N ASN A 6 -47.76 -2.53 82.71
CA ASN A 6 -46.41 -2.98 83.15
C ASN A 6 -45.21 -2.14 82.69
N ASP A 7 -45.39 -0.89 82.24
CA ASP A 7 -44.28 -0.09 81.70
C ASP A 7 -43.63 0.91 82.67
N ILE A 8 -43.91 0.83 83.98
CA ILE A 8 -43.41 1.84 84.95
C ILE A 8 -42.12 1.43 85.70
N GLU A 9 -41.67 0.17 85.62
CA GLU A 9 -40.42 -0.27 86.30
C GLU A 9 -39.20 -0.45 85.38
N ARG A 10 -39.24 0.07 84.15
CA ARG A 10 -38.14 -0.16 83.19
C ARG A 10 -37.03 0.90 83.33
N PRO A 11 -35.77 0.54 83.64
CA PRO A 11 -34.69 1.51 83.74
C PRO A 11 -34.39 2.14 82.36
N LEU A 12 -34.44 3.48 82.28
CA LEU A 12 -34.09 4.23 81.08
C LEU A 12 -32.59 4.02 80.75
N GLY A 13 -32.31 3.51 79.54
CA GLY A 13 -30.94 3.46 79.01
C GLY A 13 -30.55 2.22 78.19
N GLN A 14 -31.41 1.20 78.05
CA GLN A 14 -31.09 0.04 77.22
C GLN A 14 -31.92 -0.02 75.93
N ALA A 15 -31.33 0.47 74.84
CA ALA A 15 -31.82 0.19 73.50
C ALA A 15 -31.51 -1.27 73.14
N VAL A 16 -32.56 -2.08 72.94
CA VAL A 16 -32.44 -3.45 72.43
C VAL A 16 -31.94 -3.39 70.99
N ARG A 17 -30.72 -3.87 70.74
CA ARG A 17 -30.21 -4.07 69.37
C ARG A 17 -31.05 -5.17 68.69
N PRO A 18 -31.55 -4.97 67.46
CA PRO A 18 -32.27 -6.03 66.75
C PRO A 18 -31.30 -7.18 66.42
N PRO A 19 -31.77 -8.44 66.39
CA PRO A 19 -30.92 -9.57 66.05
C PRO A 19 -30.44 -9.44 64.60
N ARG A 20 -29.14 -9.66 64.37
CA ARG A 20 -28.58 -9.74 63.02
C ARG A 20 -29.21 -10.93 62.30
N ALA A 21 -30.00 -10.66 61.27
CA ALA A 21 -30.51 -11.70 60.38
C ALA A 21 -29.34 -12.40 59.68
N ALA A 22 -29.24 -13.73 59.85
CA ALA A 22 -28.28 -14.54 59.11
C ALA A 22 -28.58 -14.43 57.61
N ARG A 23 -27.63 -13.89 56.84
CA ARG A 23 -27.74 -13.71 55.39
C ARG A 23 -27.77 -15.09 54.73
N ARG A 24 -28.96 -15.57 54.37
CA ARG A 24 -29.11 -16.79 53.57
C ARG A 24 -28.64 -16.49 52.15
N ILE A 25 -27.62 -17.21 51.70
CA ILE A 25 -27.12 -17.14 50.32
C ILE A 25 -28.26 -17.60 49.42
N SER A 26 -28.73 -16.72 48.54
CA SER A 26 -29.81 -17.04 47.60
C SER A 26 -29.27 -17.98 46.51
N ALA A 27 -30.10 -18.91 46.05
CA ALA A 27 -29.73 -19.87 45.00
C ALA A 27 -29.20 -19.16 43.73
N GLY A 28 -29.64 -17.92 43.47
CA GLY A 28 -29.13 -17.09 42.37
C GLY A 28 -27.66 -16.68 42.51
N VAL A 29 -27.18 -16.43 43.74
CA VAL A 29 -25.75 -16.11 43.98
C VAL A 29 -24.88 -17.36 43.76
N VAL A 30 -25.37 -18.54 44.13
CA VAL A 30 -24.68 -19.82 43.89
C VAL A 30 -24.64 -20.15 42.39
N ALA A 31 -25.73 -19.91 41.67
CA ALA A 31 -25.77 -20.14 40.22
C ALA A 31 -24.83 -19.19 39.47
N ALA A 32 -24.77 -17.91 39.88
CA ALA A 32 -23.88 -16.92 39.27
C ALA A 32 -22.40 -17.25 39.51
N THR A 33 -22.02 -17.70 40.71
CA THR A 33 -20.62 -18.08 40.99
C THR A 33 -20.20 -19.33 40.24
N LEU A 34 -21.08 -20.32 40.07
CA LEU A 34 -20.80 -21.51 39.27
C LEU A 34 -20.60 -21.17 37.78
N LEU A 35 -21.39 -20.24 37.23
CA LEU A 35 -21.23 -19.77 35.86
C LEU A 35 -19.89 -19.08 35.63
N VAL A 36 -19.47 -18.22 36.55
CA VAL A 36 -18.17 -17.53 36.47
C VAL A 36 -17.02 -18.55 36.54
N LEU A 37 -17.11 -19.54 37.43
CA LEU A 37 -16.09 -20.60 37.54
C LEU A 37 -16.02 -21.47 36.27
N ALA A 38 -17.17 -21.76 35.63
CA ALA A 38 -17.20 -22.50 34.38
C ALA A 38 -16.51 -21.75 33.23
N VAL A 39 -16.75 -20.44 33.11
CA VAL A 39 -16.10 -19.60 32.08
C VAL A 39 -14.59 -19.55 32.28
N ILE A 40 -14.13 -19.39 33.52
CA ILE A 40 -12.70 -19.38 33.85
C ILE A 40 -12.07 -20.76 33.53
N GLY A 41 -12.75 -21.85 33.87
CA GLY A 41 -12.29 -23.21 33.58
C GLY A 41 -12.15 -23.50 32.08
N VAL A 42 -13.15 -23.13 31.27
CA VAL A 42 -13.09 -23.29 29.81
C VAL A 42 -11.99 -22.44 29.20
N SER A 43 -11.84 -21.19 29.65
CA SER A 43 -10.82 -20.29 29.14
C SER A 43 -9.39 -20.77 29.49
N GLY A 44 -9.19 -21.32 30.69
CA GLY A 44 -7.94 -21.95 31.10
C GLY A 44 -7.61 -23.20 30.26
N ALA A 45 -8.59 -24.06 30.01
CA ALA A 45 -8.40 -25.27 29.20
C ALA A 45 -8.03 -24.98 27.74
N ILE A 46 -8.54 -23.88 27.16
CA ILE A 46 -8.17 -23.44 25.81
C ILE A 46 -6.77 -22.83 25.79
N ALA A 47 -6.41 -22.05 26.81
CA ALA A 47 -5.10 -21.41 26.90
C ALA A 47 -3.95 -22.42 27.12
N LEU A 48 -4.22 -23.50 27.86
CA LEU A 48 -3.23 -24.53 28.22
C LEU A 48 -3.21 -25.72 27.24
N ARG A 49 -4.10 -25.77 26.25
CA ARG A 49 -4.04 -26.78 25.19
C ARG A 49 -2.89 -26.46 24.24
N GLU A 50 -1.87 -27.32 24.24
CA GLU A 50 -0.80 -27.29 23.27
C GLU A 50 -1.36 -27.27 21.84
N ARG A 51 -0.89 -26.35 21.00
CA ARG A 51 -1.31 -26.20 19.60
C ARG A 51 -0.41 -27.07 18.71
N PRO A 52 -0.85 -28.23 18.20
CA PRO A 52 0.04 -29.12 17.44
C PRO A 52 0.27 -28.68 15.98
N PHE A 53 -0.20 -27.51 15.56
CA PHE A 53 -0.10 -27.08 14.17
C PHE A 53 1.11 -26.16 13.95
N ARG A 54 2.26 -26.79 13.71
CA ARG A 54 3.33 -26.36 12.78
C ARG A 54 4.40 -27.45 12.72
N LYS A 55 4.07 -28.57 12.08
CA LYS A 55 5.06 -29.36 11.33
C LYS A 55 4.68 -29.21 9.86
N PRO A 56 5.38 -28.39 9.06
CA PRO A 56 5.19 -28.47 7.62
C PRO A 56 5.59 -29.88 7.20
N GLU A 57 4.67 -30.60 6.56
CA GLU A 57 5.02 -31.84 5.85
C GLU A 57 6.13 -31.50 4.83
N GLU A 58 7.18 -32.30 4.82
CA GLU A 58 8.19 -32.28 3.77
C GLU A 58 7.49 -32.57 2.44
N VAL A 59 7.42 -31.56 1.58
CA VAL A 59 6.96 -31.74 0.21
C VAL A 59 7.96 -32.65 -0.49
N ALA A 60 7.54 -33.88 -0.74
CA ALA A 60 8.23 -34.82 -1.61
C ALA A 60 8.44 -34.16 -2.98
N VAL A 61 9.70 -33.82 -3.29
CA VAL A 61 10.10 -33.35 -4.60
C VAL A 61 10.18 -34.58 -5.52
N SER A 62 9.14 -34.80 -6.31
CA SER A 62 9.24 -35.67 -7.49
C SER A 62 10.12 -34.95 -8.52
N THR A 63 11.36 -35.39 -8.65
CA THR A 63 12.25 -35.04 -9.74
C THR A 63 11.84 -35.80 -11.00
N PRO A 64 11.49 -35.13 -12.12
CA PRO A 64 11.55 -35.79 -13.42
C PRO A 64 13.02 -35.94 -13.80
N LYS A 65 13.47 -37.20 -13.82
CA LYS A 65 14.75 -37.64 -14.37
C LYS A 65 14.71 -37.50 -15.89
N THR A 66 15.16 -36.36 -16.42
CA THR A 66 15.52 -36.24 -17.84
C THR A 66 16.89 -36.88 -18.02
N THR A 67 16.88 -38.09 -18.56
CA THR A 67 18.07 -38.79 -19.05
C THR A 67 18.69 -37.98 -20.19
N ALA A 68 19.97 -37.64 -20.05
CA ALA A 68 20.78 -37.16 -21.16
C ALA A 68 21.07 -38.33 -22.12
N VAL A 69 20.86 -38.13 -23.42
CA VAL A 69 21.47 -38.92 -24.48
C VAL A 69 22.02 -37.95 -25.54
N VAL A 70 23.34 -37.79 -25.46
CA VAL A 70 24.38 -37.80 -26.52
C VAL A 70 24.25 -36.89 -27.77
N GLU A 71 25.39 -36.25 -27.99
CA GLU A 71 25.95 -35.40 -29.05
C GLU A 71 26.00 -36.04 -30.48
N PRO A 72 26.59 -35.40 -31.52
CA PRO A 72 25.93 -35.11 -32.79
C PRO A 72 26.52 -35.84 -34.00
N ALA A 73 25.80 -35.85 -35.13
CA ALA A 73 26.37 -36.18 -36.43
C ALA A 73 25.83 -35.22 -37.50
N ALA A 74 26.76 -34.49 -38.12
CA ALA A 74 26.55 -33.65 -39.30
C ALA A 74 26.62 -34.51 -40.60
N PRO A 75 26.65 -33.91 -41.81
CA PRO A 75 25.53 -33.30 -42.53
C PRO A 75 25.36 -33.92 -43.93
N ALA A 76 24.18 -33.79 -44.58
CA ALA A 76 24.09 -34.03 -46.02
C ALA A 76 22.93 -33.29 -46.72
N LYS A 77 23.35 -32.38 -47.62
CA LYS A 77 22.83 -32.13 -48.98
C LYS A 77 21.44 -31.51 -49.17
N GLU A 78 21.49 -30.24 -49.58
CA GLU A 78 20.65 -29.64 -50.64
C GLU A 78 20.79 -30.43 -51.97
N PRO A 79 19.80 -30.42 -52.91
CA PRO A 79 19.46 -29.18 -53.65
C PRO A 79 18.00 -28.98 -54.17
N ALA A 80 17.65 -27.70 -54.28
CA ALA A 80 16.97 -26.99 -55.37
C ALA A 80 15.61 -27.45 -55.97
N SER A 81 14.61 -26.54 -55.93
CA SER A 81 13.79 -26.08 -57.08
C SER A 81 12.91 -24.90 -56.61
N LYS A 82 13.18 -23.64 -56.98
CA LYS A 82 12.73 -22.84 -58.17
C LYS A 82 11.24 -22.46 -58.25
N ALA A 83 11.05 -21.18 -58.65
CA ALA A 83 9.87 -20.46 -59.19
C ALA A 83 9.07 -19.64 -58.16
N GLU A 84 9.25 -18.32 -58.01
CA GLU A 84 9.03 -17.19 -58.95
C GLU A 84 7.54 -16.85 -59.15
N ALA A 85 7.08 -15.73 -58.57
CA ALA A 85 6.08 -14.84 -59.16
C ALA A 85 6.04 -13.52 -58.38
N ALA A 86 6.30 -12.43 -59.10
CA ALA A 86 6.26 -11.05 -58.63
C ALA A 86 4.82 -10.53 -58.51
N SER A 87 4.62 -9.53 -57.64
CA SER A 87 3.58 -8.50 -57.84
C SER A 87 4.00 -7.18 -57.19
N LYS A 88 4.01 -6.14 -58.02
CA LYS A 88 4.29 -4.74 -57.70
C LYS A 88 2.98 -4.01 -57.41
N THR A 89 3.12 -2.85 -56.76
CA THR A 89 2.20 -1.67 -56.70
C THR A 89 0.97 -1.83 -55.80
N SER A 90 0.54 -0.89 -54.96
CA SER A 90 0.76 0.57 -54.86
C SER A 90 0.25 1.06 -53.48
N ARG A 91 0.87 2.12 -52.93
CA ARG A 91 0.37 2.90 -51.78
C ARG A 91 -0.84 3.78 -52.19
N PRO A 92 -1.68 4.16 -51.23
CA PRO A 92 -2.22 5.52 -51.16
C PRO A 92 -1.63 6.32 -49.98
N LYS A 93 -1.31 7.59 -50.23
CA LYS A 93 -0.86 8.60 -49.26
C LYS A 93 -2.06 9.36 -48.70
N MET A 94 -2.09 9.56 -47.37
CA MET A 94 -2.71 10.67 -46.63
C MET A 94 -2.38 10.42 -45.14
N GLY A 95 -1.89 11.30 -44.26
CA GLY A 95 -1.41 12.67 -44.30
C GLY A 95 -1.12 13.10 -42.83
N GLY A 96 0.14 13.45 -42.50
CA GLY A 96 0.58 14.17 -41.29
C GLY A 96 1.19 13.34 -40.13
N PRO A 97 2.04 13.93 -39.25
CA PRO A 97 2.95 15.07 -39.41
C PRO A 97 4.41 14.64 -39.72
N GLN A 98 5.19 15.59 -40.21
CA GLN A 98 6.49 15.41 -40.88
C GLN A 98 7.65 15.12 -39.91
N ILE A 99 8.45 14.08 -40.21
CA ILE A 99 9.75 13.83 -39.57
C ILE A 99 10.80 14.64 -40.33
N ILE A 100 11.30 15.72 -39.73
CA ILE A 100 12.47 16.42 -40.24
C ILE A 100 13.68 15.50 -40.03
N HIS A 101 14.08 14.79 -41.08
CA HIS A 101 15.35 14.08 -41.12
C HIS A 101 16.41 15.09 -41.59
N MET A 102 17.23 15.59 -40.67
CA MET A 102 18.52 16.16 -41.05
C MET A 102 19.52 15.01 -41.21
N PRO A 103 20.21 14.88 -42.35
CA PRO A 103 21.29 13.92 -42.45
C PRO A 103 22.49 14.45 -41.65
N THR A 104 23.04 13.63 -40.78
CA THR A 104 24.42 13.81 -40.31
C THR A 104 25.15 12.50 -40.54
N GLU A 105 26.14 12.56 -41.42
CA GLU A 105 27.09 11.50 -41.67
C GLU A 105 27.86 11.15 -40.38
N VAL A 106 27.96 9.84 -40.17
CA VAL A 106 29.05 9.05 -39.59
C VAL A 106 30.09 9.81 -38.74
N ASP A 107 30.13 9.53 -37.43
CA ASP A 107 31.37 9.01 -36.83
C ASP A 107 31.14 8.23 -35.53
N GLY A 108 31.93 7.19 -35.33
CA GLY A 108 31.83 6.27 -34.19
C GLY A 108 32.12 6.95 -32.85
N GLY A 109 31.14 6.94 -31.95
CA GLY A 109 31.34 7.38 -30.58
C GLY A 109 30.01 7.38 -29.81
N SER A 110 29.94 6.53 -28.77
CA SER A 110 29.02 6.46 -27.63
C SER A 110 27.55 6.88 -27.85
N PRO A 111 26.55 6.05 -27.49
CA PRO A 111 25.15 6.42 -27.67
C PRO A 111 24.82 7.65 -26.82
N LYS A 112 24.77 8.82 -27.48
CA LYS A 112 24.20 10.04 -26.91
C LYS A 112 22.74 9.72 -26.59
N ALA A 113 22.38 9.84 -25.31
CA ALA A 113 21.02 9.65 -24.85
C ALA A 113 20.09 10.54 -25.68
N ALA A 114 19.36 9.93 -26.62
CA ALA A 114 18.32 10.62 -27.35
C ALA A 114 17.26 11.03 -26.32
N ILE A 115 17.05 12.33 -26.14
CA ILE A 115 15.96 12.85 -25.33
C ILE A 115 14.67 12.60 -26.14
N VAL A 116 14.07 11.42 -25.95
CA VAL A 116 12.80 11.09 -26.58
C VAL A 116 11.69 11.78 -25.80
N ILE A 117 11.25 12.94 -26.31
CA ILE A 117 10.08 13.65 -25.77
C ILE A 117 8.85 12.84 -26.17
N ARG A 118 8.29 12.07 -25.22
CA ARG A 118 7.02 11.34 -25.38
C ARG A 118 5.95 12.07 -24.60
N ASP A 119 4.73 12.12 -25.14
CA ASP A 119 3.57 12.59 -24.40
C ASP A 119 3.19 11.53 -23.34
N PRO A 120 3.34 11.80 -22.03
CA PRO A 120 3.06 10.84 -20.98
C PRO A 120 1.59 10.36 -20.99
N SER A 121 0.65 11.14 -21.54
CA SER A 121 -0.76 10.73 -21.66
C SER A 121 -0.98 9.58 -22.65
N THR A 122 -0.02 9.33 -23.55
CA THR A 122 -0.08 8.23 -24.53
C THR A 122 0.53 6.92 -24.02
N ILE A 123 1.18 6.95 -22.85
CA ILE A 123 1.99 5.84 -22.31
C ILE A 123 1.19 4.97 -21.31
N GLY A 124 -0.01 5.41 -20.92
CA GLY A 124 -0.84 4.76 -19.92
C GLY A 124 -1.26 3.33 -20.29
N GLN A 125 -1.36 2.48 -19.28
CA GLN A 125 -1.83 1.10 -19.44
C GLN A 125 -3.34 1.04 -19.74
N ASN A 126 -3.76 0.09 -20.59
CA ASN A 126 -5.18 -0.19 -20.79
C ASN A 126 -5.84 -0.65 -19.48
N LEU A 127 -6.90 0.04 -19.06
CA LEU A 127 -7.61 -0.21 -17.80
C LEU A 127 -8.07 -1.67 -17.62
N ARG A 128 -8.39 -2.39 -18.72
CA ARG A 128 -8.82 -3.80 -18.65
C ARG A 128 -7.72 -4.74 -18.13
N ILE A 129 -6.46 -4.40 -18.35
CA ILE A 129 -5.30 -5.19 -17.92
C ILE A 129 -4.48 -4.47 -16.84
N ALA A 130 -4.98 -3.35 -16.31
CA ALA A 130 -4.23 -2.49 -15.37
C ALA A 130 -3.82 -3.16 -14.05
N HIS A 131 -4.39 -4.33 -13.76
CA HIS A 131 -4.07 -5.16 -12.60
C HIS A 131 -2.88 -6.09 -12.80
N ILE A 132 -2.41 -6.24 -14.04
CA ILE A 132 -1.22 -7.01 -14.39
C ILE A 132 -0.04 -6.04 -14.44
N PRO A 133 1.06 -6.28 -13.70
CA PRO A 133 2.25 -5.44 -13.76
C PRO A 133 2.92 -5.51 -15.14
N ASP A 134 3.44 -4.37 -15.59
CA ASP A 134 4.41 -4.36 -16.68
C ASP A 134 5.74 -4.89 -16.15
N ARG A 135 6.22 -5.98 -16.75
CA ARG A 135 7.48 -6.64 -16.35
C ARG A 135 8.69 -5.73 -16.52
N ALA A 136 8.65 -4.76 -17.43
CA ALA A 136 9.74 -3.81 -17.63
C ALA A 136 9.84 -2.75 -16.52
N LEU A 137 8.81 -2.62 -15.68
CA LEU A 137 8.74 -1.63 -14.59
C LEU A 137 8.90 -2.27 -13.21
N VAL A 138 9.23 -3.56 -13.16
CA VAL A 138 9.39 -4.30 -11.91
C VAL A 138 10.73 -5.03 -11.93
N GLU A 139 11.58 -4.74 -10.95
CA GLU A 139 12.81 -5.48 -10.66
C GLU A 139 12.61 -6.40 -9.46
N THR A 140 13.43 -7.44 -9.34
CA THR A 140 13.44 -8.31 -8.15
C THR A 140 14.38 -7.71 -7.12
N GLY A 141 13.84 -7.23 -6.01
CA GLY A 141 14.61 -6.78 -4.85
C GLY A 141 14.66 -7.82 -3.73
N GLU A 142 15.48 -7.56 -2.72
CA GLU A 142 15.68 -8.47 -1.57
C GLU A 142 14.39 -8.79 -0.81
N SER A 143 13.49 -7.81 -0.68
CA SER A 143 12.23 -7.95 0.07
C SER A 143 11.01 -8.28 -0.81
N GLY A 144 11.17 -8.29 -2.13
CA GLY A 144 10.08 -8.48 -3.08
C GLY A 144 10.21 -7.62 -4.35
N PRO A 145 9.16 -7.52 -5.17
CA PRO A 145 9.18 -6.77 -6.42
C PRO A 145 9.33 -5.28 -6.16
N LEU A 146 10.24 -4.59 -6.84
CA LEU A 146 10.43 -3.14 -6.69
C LEU A 146 10.14 -2.40 -7.99
N PRO A 147 9.59 -1.18 -7.94
CA PRO A 147 9.37 -0.39 -9.13
C PRO A 147 10.71 0.12 -9.68
N VAL A 148 10.86 0.06 -10.99
CA VAL A 148 12.04 0.54 -11.71
C VAL A 148 11.62 1.27 -12.98
N ARG A 149 12.47 2.18 -13.46
CA ARG A 149 12.33 2.75 -14.80
C ARG A 149 12.67 1.68 -15.83
N ALA A 150 11.84 1.57 -16.86
CA ALA A 150 12.13 0.66 -17.96
C ALA A 150 13.34 1.16 -18.77
N ALA A 151 14.02 0.23 -19.46
CA ALA A 151 15.18 0.55 -20.30
C ALA A 151 14.87 1.53 -21.44
N ASP A 152 13.59 1.65 -21.82
CA ASP A 152 13.09 2.58 -22.83
C ASP A 152 12.71 3.96 -22.26
N GLY A 153 13.00 4.20 -20.97
CA GLY A 153 12.77 5.47 -20.28
C GLY A 153 11.38 5.61 -19.65
N ARG A 154 10.47 4.64 -19.83
CA ARG A 154 9.14 4.70 -19.21
C ARG A 154 9.26 4.63 -17.69
N ARG A 155 8.46 5.46 -17.01
CA ARG A 155 8.39 5.51 -15.55
C ARG A 155 7.12 4.81 -15.04
N PRO A 156 7.15 4.18 -13.86
CA PRO A 156 5.95 3.72 -13.17
C PRO A 156 4.88 4.81 -13.05
N PHE A 157 5.29 6.05 -12.76
CA PHE A 157 4.40 7.21 -12.71
C PHE A 157 3.56 7.38 -13.98
N ASP A 158 4.18 7.31 -15.17
CA ASP A 158 3.48 7.56 -16.44
C ASP A 158 2.61 6.35 -16.87
N VAL A 159 3.11 5.13 -16.68
CA VAL A 159 2.46 3.92 -17.18
C VAL A 159 1.25 3.53 -16.33
N TYR A 160 1.36 3.70 -15.01
CA TYR A 160 0.29 3.32 -14.08
C TYR A 160 -0.71 4.44 -13.79
N ALA A 161 -0.46 5.66 -14.31
CA ALA A 161 -1.39 6.78 -14.20
C ALA A 161 -2.76 6.45 -14.78
N ARG A 162 -3.81 6.94 -14.13
CA ARG A 162 -5.17 6.88 -14.67
C ARG A 162 -5.30 7.88 -15.83
N PRO A 163 -5.76 7.46 -17.01
CA PRO A 163 -6.08 8.39 -18.09
C PRO A 163 -7.20 9.35 -17.67
N TRP A 164 -7.10 10.59 -18.11
CA TRP A 164 -8.12 11.61 -17.90
C TRP A 164 -8.42 12.33 -19.22
N SER A 165 -9.50 13.11 -19.27
CA SER A 165 -10.03 13.68 -20.52
C SER A 165 -9.11 14.68 -21.23
N GLY A 166 -8.05 15.17 -20.57
CA GLY A 166 -7.22 16.27 -21.09
C GLY A 166 -7.97 17.60 -21.20
N ALA A 167 -9.22 17.67 -20.74
CA ALA A 167 -10.07 18.84 -20.88
C ALA A 167 -9.52 20.03 -20.07
N ARG A 168 -9.74 21.24 -20.59
CA ARG A 168 -9.40 22.48 -19.89
C ARG A 168 -10.44 22.73 -18.78
N GLY A 169 -10.00 22.99 -17.55
CA GLY A 169 -10.88 23.28 -16.42
C GLY A 169 -10.22 23.10 -15.06
N ALA A 170 -10.97 23.40 -14.01
CA ALA A 170 -10.59 23.06 -12.64
C ALA A 170 -10.53 21.54 -12.47
N ARG A 171 -9.50 21.07 -11.76
CA ARG A 171 -9.25 19.63 -11.53
C ARG A 171 -9.10 19.41 -10.04
N VAL A 172 -9.62 18.28 -9.58
CA VAL A 172 -9.53 17.84 -8.19
C VAL A 172 -9.02 16.41 -8.19
N ALA A 173 -8.07 16.12 -7.32
CA ALA A 173 -7.64 14.77 -7.00
C ALA A 173 -8.04 14.47 -5.56
N ILE A 174 -8.64 13.30 -5.33
CA ILE A 174 -8.99 12.82 -4.00
C ILE A 174 -8.21 11.53 -3.78
N VAL A 175 -7.46 11.49 -2.67
CA VAL A 175 -6.74 10.30 -2.23
C VAL A 175 -7.41 9.77 -0.98
N ILE A 176 -7.87 8.52 -1.01
CA ILE A 176 -8.36 7.82 0.18
C ILE A 176 -7.28 6.87 0.67
N GLY A 177 -6.73 7.16 1.83
CA GLY A 177 -5.66 6.39 2.46
C GLY A 177 -6.14 5.23 3.34
N GLY A 178 -5.19 4.48 3.88
CA GLY A 178 -5.40 3.43 4.88
C GLY A 178 -5.87 2.09 4.32
N LEU A 179 -5.77 1.88 3.00
CA LEU A 179 -6.18 0.62 2.40
C LEU A 179 -5.29 -0.53 2.88
N ALA A 180 -5.87 -1.72 2.86
CA ALA A 180 -5.35 -2.98 3.37
C ALA A 180 -5.21 -3.10 4.90
N VAL A 181 -5.38 -2.01 5.67
CA VAL A 181 -5.43 -2.07 7.15
C VAL A 181 -6.69 -2.81 7.61
N SER A 182 -7.86 -2.40 7.13
CA SER A 182 -9.15 -3.07 7.36
C SER A 182 -9.63 -3.79 6.11
N GLN A 183 -9.90 -5.09 6.20
CA GLN A 183 -10.40 -5.87 5.05
C GLN A 183 -11.77 -5.38 4.58
N THR A 184 -12.72 -5.19 5.50
CA THR A 184 -14.07 -4.72 5.18
C THR A 184 -14.08 -3.27 4.72
N GLY A 185 -13.26 -2.42 5.34
CA GLY A 185 -13.08 -1.03 4.91
C GLY A 185 -12.53 -0.93 3.49
N THR A 186 -11.47 -1.69 3.20
CA THR A 186 -10.84 -1.74 1.87
C THR A 186 -11.81 -2.29 0.82
N GLN A 187 -12.56 -3.34 1.14
CA GLN A 187 -13.59 -3.88 0.26
C GLN A 187 -14.64 -2.82 -0.08
N SER A 188 -15.16 -2.12 0.94
CA SER A 188 -16.18 -1.10 0.76
C SER A 188 -15.66 0.10 -0.04
N ALA A 189 -14.42 0.52 0.19
CA ALA A 189 -13.79 1.61 -0.55
C ALA A 189 -13.69 1.28 -2.04
N ILE A 190 -13.08 0.14 -2.40
CA ILE A 190 -12.98 -0.33 -3.79
C ILE A 190 -14.36 -0.58 -4.40
N ALA A 191 -15.33 -1.03 -3.59
CA ALA A 191 -16.67 -1.33 -4.06
C ALA A 191 -17.48 -0.08 -4.45
N LYS A 192 -17.31 1.02 -3.71
CA LYS A 192 -18.22 2.19 -3.75
C LYS A 192 -17.59 3.45 -4.31
N LEU A 193 -16.28 3.63 -4.18
CA LEU A 193 -15.61 4.84 -4.68
C LEU A 193 -15.57 4.80 -6.21
N PRO A 194 -15.78 5.94 -6.87
CA PRO A 194 -15.61 6.03 -8.30
C PRO A 194 -14.13 5.86 -8.67
N ALA A 195 -13.87 5.37 -9.87
CA ALA A 195 -12.54 4.94 -10.30
C ALA A 195 -11.54 6.11 -10.40
N GLU A 196 -12.02 7.35 -10.43
CA GLU A 196 -11.27 8.60 -10.39
C GLU A 196 -10.62 8.88 -9.04
N VAL A 197 -11.08 8.23 -7.97
CA VAL A 197 -10.47 8.37 -6.64
C VAL A 197 -9.19 7.53 -6.56
N THR A 198 -8.09 8.16 -6.19
CA THR A 198 -6.81 7.50 -5.96
C THR A 198 -6.82 6.79 -4.61
N LEU A 199 -6.23 5.61 -4.55
CA LEU A 199 -6.24 4.76 -3.35
C LEU A 199 -4.83 4.62 -2.75
N GLY A 200 -4.69 5.03 -1.49
CA GLY A 200 -3.44 4.96 -0.72
C GLY A 200 -3.35 3.67 0.09
N PHE A 201 -2.35 2.83 -0.20
CA PHE A 201 -2.15 1.54 0.45
C PHE A 201 -1.12 1.60 1.56
N ALA A 202 -1.51 1.14 2.76
CA ALA A 202 -0.59 0.98 3.87
C ALA A 202 0.28 -0.29 3.69
N PRO A 203 1.61 -0.20 3.76
CA PRO A 203 2.52 -1.32 3.52
C PRO A 203 2.44 -2.42 4.59
N GLN A 204 1.96 -2.08 5.79
CA GLN A 204 1.67 -3.01 6.88
C GLN A 204 0.31 -3.71 6.72
N GLY A 205 -0.49 -3.32 5.73
CA GLY A 205 -1.80 -3.91 5.47
C GLY A 205 -1.73 -5.38 5.05
N ASN A 206 -2.87 -6.05 5.14
CA ASN A 206 -3.02 -7.46 4.79
C ASN A 206 -3.61 -7.63 3.39
N SER A 207 -3.17 -8.68 2.69
CA SER A 207 -3.66 -9.01 1.34
C SER A 207 -3.49 -7.87 0.32
N ILE A 208 -2.43 -7.06 0.45
CA ILE A 208 -2.18 -5.88 -0.39
C ILE A 208 -2.24 -6.25 -1.88
N GLY A 209 -1.57 -7.33 -2.31
CA GLY A 209 -1.58 -7.74 -3.72
C GLY A 209 -3.00 -8.03 -4.27
N ARG A 210 -3.86 -8.67 -3.46
CA ARG A 210 -5.27 -8.92 -3.83
C ARG A 210 -6.04 -7.61 -3.99
N TRP A 211 -5.85 -6.70 -3.06
CA TRP A 211 -6.54 -5.42 -3.07
C TRP A 211 -6.04 -4.48 -4.15
N MET A 212 -4.74 -4.50 -4.45
CA MET A 212 -4.16 -3.80 -5.60
C MET A 212 -4.80 -4.28 -6.89
N GLN A 213 -4.88 -5.60 -7.12
CA GLN A 213 -5.51 -6.15 -8.32
C GLN A 213 -6.97 -5.71 -8.43
N ALA A 214 -7.74 -5.79 -7.35
CA ALA A 214 -9.14 -5.36 -7.33
C ALA A 214 -9.30 -3.85 -7.61
N ALA A 215 -8.45 -3.01 -7.00
CA ALA A 215 -8.43 -1.57 -7.22
C ALA A 215 -8.09 -1.22 -8.68
N ARG A 216 -7.06 -1.84 -9.25
CA ARG A 216 -6.67 -1.63 -10.65
C ARG A 216 -7.71 -2.15 -11.65
N GLN A 217 -8.37 -3.28 -11.38
CA GLN A 217 -9.48 -3.79 -12.20
C GLN A 217 -10.66 -2.82 -12.23
N ARG A 218 -10.88 -2.08 -11.14
CA ARG A 218 -11.89 -1.01 -11.04
C ARG A 218 -11.41 0.30 -11.66
N GLY A 219 -10.15 0.40 -12.07
CA GLY A 219 -9.56 1.55 -12.74
C GLY A 219 -8.95 2.60 -11.80
N HIS A 220 -8.83 2.31 -10.50
CA HIS A 220 -8.24 3.26 -9.56
C HIS A 220 -6.74 3.46 -9.82
N GLU A 221 -6.29 4.69 -9.65
CA GLU A 221 -4.88 4.97 -9.43
C GLU A 221 -4.47 4.60 -8.00
N ILE A 222 -3.22 4.19 -7.81
CA ILE A 222 -2.72 3.68 -6.54
C ILE A 222 -1.45 4.43 -6.14
N VAL A 223 -1.33 4.77 -4.85
CA VAL A 223 -0.11 5.27 -4.22
C VAL A 223 0.24 4.44 -2.98
N MET A 224 1.53 4.36 -2.65
CA MET A 224 2.00 3.67 -1.44
C MET A 224 2.15 4.64 -0.27
N GLN A 225 1.52 4.35 0.87
CA GLN A 225 1.60 5.16 2.08
C GLN A 225 2.81 4.79 2.92
N VAL A 226 3.90 5.55 2.83
CA VAL A 226 5.12 5.26 3.59
C VAL A 226 5.02 5.88 4.99
N PRO A 227 5.19 5.09 6.06
CA PRO A 227 5.22 5.61 7.43
C PRO A 227 6.46 6.47 7.66
N LEU A 228 6.26 7.72 8.07
CA LEU A 228 7.32 8.68 8.33
C LEU A 228 7.23 9.19 9.77
N GLU A 229 8.38 9.51 10.37
CA GLU A 229 8.47 9.97 11.76
C GLU A 229 7.68 11.27 12.03
N PRO A 230 6.67 11.26 12.92
CA PRO A 230 6.06 12.47 13.45
C PRO A 230 6.92 13.10 14.57
N PHE A 231 6.58 14.32 15.02
CA PHE A 231 7.32 14.97 16.11
C PHE A 231 7.28 14.23 17.45
N ASP A 232 6.20 13.51 17.73
CA ASP A 232 6.00 12.78 19.00
C ASP A 232 6.41 11.30 18.90
N TYR A 233 7.32 10.96 17.99
CA TYR A 233 7.89 9.61 17.92
C TYR A 233 8.88 9.40 19.09
N PRO A 234 8.88 8.22 19.77
CA PRO A 234 8.14 7.00 19.46
C PRO A 234 6.78 6.86 20.16
N ASN A 235 6.28 7.86 20.90
CA ASN A 235 4.98 7.78 21.59
C ASN A 235 3.84 7.58 20.58
N VAL A 236 3.90 8.33 19.47
CA VAL A 236 3.05 8.12 18.29
C VAL A 236 3.88 7.37 17.25
N ASN A 237 3.62 6.07 17.11
CA ASN A 237 4.35 5.19 16.20
C ASN A 237 3.49 4.79 14.99
N PRO A 238 3.82 5.25 13.76
CA PRO A 238 3.09 4.89 12.54
C PRO A 238 3.14 3.39 12.19
N GLY A 239 4.11 2.66 12.74
CA GLY A 239 4.23 1.22 12.61
C GLY A 239 5.65 0.76 12.32
N ARG A 240 5.78 -0.54 12.01
CA ARG A 240 7.06 -1.14 11.63
C ARG A 240 7.62 -0.51 10.36
N ASN A 241 8.95 -0.43 10.29
CA ASN A 241 9.68 0.16 9.17
C ASN A 241 9.33 1.64 8.94
N THR A 242 8.98 2.37 10.01
CA THR A 242 8.90 3.84 9.98
C THR A 242 10.27 4.40 9.63
N LEU A 243 10.32 5.34 8.68
CA LEU A 243 11.53 6.07 8.38
C LEU A 243 11.73 7.17 9.43
N THR A 244 12.94 7.25 9.98
CA THR A 244 13.26 8.14 11.10
C THR A 244 14.49 8.98 10.83
N VAL A 245 14.51 10.22 11.31
CA VAL A 245 15.63 11.16 11.24
C VAL A 245 16.87 10.62 11.94
N ALA A 246 16.69 9.84 13.02
CA ALA A 246 17.80 9.24 13.75
C ALA A 246 18.45 8.04 13.04
N ALA A 247 17.76 7.43 12.08
CA ALA A 247 18.30 6.29 11.33
C ALA A 247 19.25 6.75 10.23
N THR A 248 20.20 5.90 9.89
CA THR A 248 21.09 6.14 8.75
C THR A 248 20.31 6.15 7.42
N ALA A 249 20.88 6.78 6.40
CA ALA A 249 20.27 6.79 5.06
C ALA A 249 20.00 5.37 4.55
N ASP A 250 20.94 4.43 4.74
CA ASP A 250 20.79 3.05 4.28
C ASP A 250 19.68 2.30 5.00
N GLU A 251 19.50 2.52 6.31
CA GLU A 251 18.40 1.93 7.07
C GLU A 251 17.04 2.48 6.61
N ASN A 252 16.94 3.80 6.41
CA ASN A 252 15.73 4.41 5.87
C ASN A 252 15.43 3.91 4.46
N LEU A 253 16.44 3.78 3.60
CA LEU A 253 16.29 3.23 2.24
C LEU A 253 15.90 1.76 2.24
N LYS A 254 16.42 0.96 3.18
CA LYS A 254 15.99 -0.43 3.38
C LYS A 254 14.51 -0.49 3.77
N ASN A 255 14.08 0.35 4.71
CA ASN A 255 12.69 0.43 5.15
C ASN A 255 11.76 0.92 4.03
N LEU A 256 12.20 1.92 3.25
CA LEU A 256 11.51 2.41 2.07
C LEU A 256 11.33 1.30 1.04
N ARG A 257 12.42 0.62 0.64
CA ARG A 257 12.37 -0.49 -0.32
C ARG A 257 11.48 -1.63 0.18
N TRP A 258 11.50 -1.94 1.48
CA TRP A 258 10.56 -2.88 2.05
C TRP A 258 9.10 -2.43 1.83
N ALA A 259 8.76 -1.17 2.10
CA ALA A 259 7.42 -0.63 1.88
C ALA A 259 7.01 -0.63 0.40
N LEU A 260 7.92 -0.26 -0.50
CA LEU A 260 7.73 -0.31 -1.94
C LEU A 260 7.51 -1.75 -2.45
N SER A 261 8.15 -2.73 -1.81
CA SER A 261 8.09 -4.13 -2.22
C SER A 261 6.78 -4.84 -1.92
N ARG A 262 5.88 -4.20 -1.16
CA ARG A 262 4.64 -4.82 -0.69
C ARG A 262 3.63 -5.08 -1.81
N THR A 263 3.74 -4.36 -2.92
CA THR A 263 2.90 -4.52 -4.11
C THR A 263 3.57 -3.85 -5.32
N THR A 264 2.84 -3.72 -6.42
CA THR A 264 3.26 -3.07 -7.66
C THR A 264 2.08 -2.24 -8.22
N ASN A 265 2.21 -1.72 -9.44
CA ASN A 265 1.17 -0.97 -10.18
C ASN A 265 0.70 0.33 -9.49
N TYR A 266 1.59 1.01 -8.78
CA TYR A 266 1.34 2.33 -8.18
C TYR A 266 2.19 3.41 -8.86
N THR A 267 1.70 4.65 -8.83
CA THR A 267 2.31 5.81 -9.51
C THR A 267 3.32 6.53 -8.63
N GLY A 268 3.18 6.42 -7.31
CA GLY A 268 4.01 7.15 -6.38
C GLY A 268 3.90 6.69 -4.94
N VAL A 269 4.58 7.45 -4.08
CA VAL A 269 4.55 7.35 -2.63
C VAL A 269 3.79 8.56 -2.09
N MET A 270 3.02 8.34 -1.04
CA MET A 270 2.51 9.40 -0.18
C MET A 270 3.00 9.20 1.25
N ASN A 271 3.16 10.27 2.01
CA ASN A 271 3.49 10.14 3.43
C ASN A 271 2.28 9.62 4.24
N TYR A 272 2.60 8.92 5.31
CA TYR A 272 1.70 8.68 6.43
C TYR A 272 2.33 9.30 7.67
N MET A 273 1.75 10.41 8.15
CA MET A 273 2.36 11.32 9.13
C MET A 273 3.66 11.94 8.59
N GLY A 274 4.74 11.99 9.38
CA GLY A 274 6.04 12.44 8.86
C GLY A 274 6.40 13.90 9.04
N ALA A 275 5.65 14.67 9.84
CA ALA A 275 5.89 16.11 9.98
C ALA A 275 7.31 16.47 10.45
N ARG A 276 7.99 15.57 11.20
CA ARG A 276 9.39 15.73 11.61
C ARG A 276 10.34 15.28 10.50
N PHE A 277 10.10 14.11 9.91
CA PHE A 277 10.91 13.57 8.82
C PHE A 277 10.94 14.49 7.59
N SER A 278 9.80 15.03 7.18
CA SER A 278 9.67 15.88 5.98
C SER A 278 10.36 17.24 6.13
N ALA A 279 10.63 17.67 7.37
CA ALA A 279 11.32 18.92 7.69
C ALA A 279 12.85 18.74 7.79
N ASP A 280 13.37 17.51 7.68
CA ASP A 280 14.80 17.21 7.77
C ASP A 280 15.38 16.89 6.39
N ALA A 281 16.26 17.76 5.88
CA ALA A 281 16.84 17.61 4.55
C ALA A 281 17.76 16.40 4.42
N ALA A 282 18.47 16.01 5.49
CA ALA A 282 19.42 14.90 5.47
C ALA A 282 18.69 13.55 5.43
N ALA A 283 17.53 13.45 6.08
CA ALA A 283 16.68 12.27 6.05
C ALA A 283 15.82 12.21 4.78
N MET A 284 15.21 13.34 4.37
CA MET A 284 14.29 13.41 3.23
C MET A 284 14.99 13.33 1.87
N GLY A 285 16.23 13.85 1.76
CA GLY A 285 17.01 13.85 0.53
C GLY A 285 17.18 12.44 -0.08
N PRO A 286 17.75 11.47 0.65
CA PRO A 286 17.91 10.10 0.15
C PRO A 286 16.60 9.41 -0.26
N LEU A 287 15.50 9.70 0.45
CA LEU A 287 14.17 9.22 0.07
C LEU A 287 13.80 9.75 -1.32
N MET A 288 13.94 11.07 -1.52
CA MET A 288 13.57 11.71 -2.78
C MET A 288 14.49 11.27 -3.94
N ASP A 289 15.79 11.10 -3.68
CA ASP A 289 16.75 10.52 -4.63
C ASP A 289 16.29 9.14 -5.13
N GLU A 290 15.88 8.25 -4.22
CA GLU A 290 15.43 6.90 -4.57
C GLU A 290 14.10 6.93 -5.35
N LEU A 291 13.15 7.81 -5.01
CA LEU A 291 11.92 7.97 -5.79
C LEU A 291 12.21 8.46 -7.21
N GLY A 292 13.12 9.43 -7.35
CA GLY A 292 13.57 9.95 -8.64
C GLY A 292 14.19 8.85 -9.51
N ARG A 293 15.08 8.05 -8.94
CA ARG A 293 15.72 6.90 -9.61
C ARG A 293 14.68 5.87 -10.08
N ARG A 294 13.66 5.60 -9.26
CA ARG A 294 12.60 4.63 -9.57
C ARG A 294 11.51 5.15 -10.50
N GLY A 295 11.44 6.46 -10.74
CA GLY A 295 10.42 7.08 -11.58
C GLY A 295 9.04 7.11 -10.91
N LEU A 296 9.03 7.32 -9.61
CA LEU A 296 7.81 7.47 -8.80
C LEU A 296 7.54 8.96 -8.53
N ALA A 297 6.26 9.28 -8.32
CA ALA A 297 5.87 10.57 -7.74
C ALA A 297 5.97 10.56 -6.21
N TYR A 298 6.00 11.75 -5.63
CA TYR A 298 5.78 11.98 -4.20
C TYR A 298 4.53 12.86 -4.01
N VAL A 299 3.60 12.37 -3.19
CA VAL A 299 2.38 13.09 -2.81
C VAL A 299 2.49 13.43 -1.32
N ASP A 300 2.70 14.70 -1.02
CA ASP A 300 2.64 15.20 0.35
C ASP A 300 1.17 15.35 0.76
N ASP A 301 0.77 14.80 1.91
CA ASP A 301 -0.59 14.93 2.43
C ASP A 301 -0.91 16.35 2.96
N GLY A 302 0.08 17.25 2.97
CA GLY A 302 -0.08 18.65 3.39
C GLY A 302 -0.16 18.82 4.90
N SER A 303 0.08 17.77 5.69
CA SER A 303 -0.01 17.82 7.15
C SER A 303 1.10 18.64 7.83
N SER A 304 2.19 18.94 7.11
CA SER A 304 3.32 19.72 7.61
C SER A 304 3.64 20.93 6.74
N ALA A 305 3.40 22.13 7.27
CA ALA A 305 3.79 23.39 6.64
C ALA A 305 5.32 23.59 6.52
N ARG A 306 6.12 22.74 7.19
CA ARG A 306 7.59 22.79 7.17
C ARG A 306 8.21 21.75 6.23
N SER A 307 7.38 21.07 5.44
CA SER A 307 7.85 20.04 4.51
C SER A 307 8.84 20.63 3.50
N LEU A 308 10.02 20.04 3.40
CA LEU A 308 11.03 20.33 2.38
C LEU A 308 10.80 19.50 1.11
N ALA A 309 9.72 18.72 1.05
CA ALA A 309 9.40 17.87 -0.08
C ALA A 309 9.29 18.60 -1.43
N PRO A 310 8.71 19.81 -1.55
CA PRO A 310 8.63 20.50 -2.83
C PRO A 310 10.00 20.78 -3.46
N ASP A 311 10.93 21.33 -2.67
CA ASP A 311 12.27 21.71 -3.15
C ASP A 311 13.12 20.49 -3.49
N LEU A 312 13.06 19.45 -2.64
CA LEU A 312 13.77 18.20 -2.88
C LEU A 312 13.19 17.47 -4.09
N ALA A 313 11.87 17.44 -4.26
CA ALA A 313 11.26 16.79 -5.41
C ALA A 313 11.68 17.46 -6.72
N LEU A 314 11.70 18.79 -6.75
CA LEU A 314 12.20 19.56 -7.89
C LEU A 314 13.67 19.25 -8.19
N LYS A 315 14.53 19.28 -7.17
CA LYS A 315 15.96 18.96 -7.28
C LYS A 315 16.21 17.57 -7.88
N ASN A 316 15.35 16.61 -7.54
CA ASN A 316 15.51 15.20 -7.89
C ASN A 316 14.69 14.74 -9.11
N GLY A 317 13.96 15.65 -9.75
CA GLY A 317 13.10 15.32 -10.89
C GLY A 317 11.95 14.37 -10.53
N VAL A 318 11.47 14.45 -9.28
CA VAL A 318 10.33 13.69 -8.78
C VAL A 318 9.05 14.48 -9.04
N PRO A 319 8.05 13.92 -9.75
CA PRO A 319 6.73 14.55 -9.84
C PRO A 319 6.13 14.74 -8.45
N PHE A 320 5.68 15.95 -8.15
CA PHE A 320 5.24 16.35 -6.82
C PHE A 320 3.81 16.86 -6.83
N ALA A 321 3.06 16.53 -5.78
CA ALA A 321 1.80 17.16 -5.44
C ALA A 321 1.72 17.32 -3.91
N ALA A 322 1.10 18.40 -3.44
CA ALA A 322 0.77 18.61 -2.04
C ALA A 322 -0.74 18.63 -1.85
N GLY A 323 -1.22 18.04 -0.76
CA GLY A 323 -2.63 18.10 -0.37
C GLY A 323 -3.02 19.50 0.07
N ASP A 324 -4.09 20.03 -0.52
CA ASP A 324 -4.63 21.34 -0.14
C ASP A 324 -5.42 21.29 1.18
N THR A 325 -6.13 20.18 1.44
CA THR A 325 -6.98 20.02 2.62
C THR A 325 -7.23 18.55 2.95
N SER A 326 -7.46 18.26 4.23
CA SER A 326 -7.99 16.98 4.70
C SER A 326 -9.52 17.05 4.74
N ILE A 327 -10.16 16.10 4.05
CA ILE A 327 -11.62 16.05 3.94
C ILE A 327 -12.30 15.34 5.12
N ASP A 328 -11.53 14.61 5.95
CA ASP A 328 -12.06 13.70 6.99
C ASP A 328 -11.40 13.87 8.37
N ALA A 329 -10.77 15.04 8.61
CA ALA A 329 -10.20 15.40 9.91
C ALA A 329 -11.22 15.24 11.05
N VAL A 330 -12.49 15.56 10.78
CA VAL A 330 -13.64 15.21 11.62
C VAL A 330 -14.49 14.20 10.85
N ARG A 331 -14.64 13.00 11.42
CA ARG A 331 -15.39 11.88 10.81
C ARG A 331 -16.90 12.01 11.00
N ASP A 332 -17.43 13.19 10.67
CA ASP A 332 -18.86 13.50 10.67
C ASP A 332 -19.31 13.89 9.27
N ARG A 333 -20.49 13.43 8.85
CA ARG A 333 -21.02 13.71 7.50
C ARG A 333 -21.19 15.22 7.24
N GLY A 334 -21.62 15.97 8.25
CA GLY A 334 -21.80 17.42 8.14
C GLY A 334 -20.48 18.16 7.97
N ALA A 335 -19.40 17.68 8.60
CA ALA A 335 -18.07 18.25 8.45
C ALA A 335 -17.48 18.00 7.04
N ILE A 336 -17.66 16.79 6.49
CA ILE A 336 -17.13 16.40 5.17
C ILE A 336 -17.82 17.14 4.02
N LEU A 337 -19.09 17.54 4.18
CA LEU A 337 -19.89 18.19 3.13
C LEU A 337 -19.76 19.73 3.10
N ARG A 338 -18.93 20.33 3.96
CA ARG A 338 -18.63 21.77 3.94
C ARG A 338 -17.54 22.09 2.93
#